data_AF-A0A973GZ55-F1
#
_entry.id   AF-A0A973GZ55-F1
#
_cell.length_a   1.000
_cell.length_b   1.000
_cell.length_c   1.000
_cell.angle_alpha   90.00
_cell.angle_beta   90.00
_cell.angle_gamma   90.00
#
_symmetry.space_group_name_H-M   'P 1'
#
loop_
_entity.id
_entity.type
_entity.pdbx_description
1 polymer ?
#
loop_
_entity_poly.entity_id
_entity_poly.type
_entity_poly.pdbx_seq_one_letter_code
_entity_poly.pdbx_strand_id
1 'polypeptide(L)'
;MKGEVDQTMGVGMSESSNDYACDAGARDFTATAYRNSKGERWVTVEGTCACNTEGFELTLELASPPIVPVPEELHLNLVEHAPDGSVPQVITATPVKEDFLIGDEAERVVIRNRHVTVPIKKE
;
A
#
# COMPACT_ATOMS: atom_id res chain seq x y z
N MET A 1 7.25 55.50 -9.01
CA MET A 1 7.78 54.14 -9.27
C MET A 1 7.70 53.35 -7.98
N LYS A 2 6.78 52.39 -7.93
CA LYS A 2 6.78 51.12 -7.20
C LYS A 2 5.42 50.50 -7.51
N GLY A 3 5.40 49.51 -8.40
CA GLY A 3 4.26 48.62 -8.54
C GLY A 3 4.31 47.58 -7.43
N GLU A 4 3.20 46.90 -7.19
CA GLU A 4 3.19 45.47 -6.90
C GLU A 4 1.79 44.93 -7.18
N VAL A 5 1.76 43.74 -7.76
CA VAL A 5 0.64 42.98 -8.29
C VAL A 5 -0.03 42.20 -7.16
N ASP A 6 -1.34 42.37 -6.98
CA ASP A 6 -2.15 41.49 -6.12
C ASP A 6 -2.61 40.30 -6.98
N GLN A 7 -1.88 39.18 -6.85
CA GLN A 7 -2.22 37.91 -7.49
C GLN A 7 -3.13 37.10 -6.57
N THR A 8 -4.35 36.90 -7.06
CA THR A 8 -5.33 35.90 -6.64
C THR A 8 -4.68 34.54 -6.36
N MET A 9 -4.60 34.13 -5.10
CA MET A 9 -4.36 32.73 -4.75
C MET A 9 -5.69 32.01 -4.59
N GLY A 10 -6.09 31.30 -5.64
CA GLY A 10 -7.09 30.24 -5.53
C GLY A 10 -6.55 29.15 -4.61
N VAL A 11 -7.34 28.78 -3.60
CA VAL A 11 -7.09 27.61 -2.76
C VAL A 11 -7.40 26.37 -3.59
N GLY A 12 -6.43 25.91 -4.38
CA GLY A 12 -6.42 24.57 -4.94
C GLY A 12 -5.94 23.62 -3.85
N MET A 13 -6.86 22.83 -3.28
CA MET A 13 -6.49 21.63 -2.52
C MET A 13 -5.68 20.75 -3.47
N SER A 14 -4.38 20.61 -3.20
CA SER A 14 -3.56 19.59 -3.84
C SER A 14 -4.06 18.23 -3.36
N GLU A 15 -5.06 17.69 -4.04
CA GLU A 15 -5.27 16.25 -4.07
C GLU A 15 -3.96 15.66 -4.60
N SER A 16 -3.22 14.98 -3.74
CA SER A 16 -2.13 14.12 -4.15
C SER A 16 -2.72 13.08 -5.09
N SER A 17 -2.77 13.36 -6.40
CA SER A 17 -3.13 12.35 -7.38
C SER A 17 -2.01 11.32 -7.36
N ASN A 18 -2.21 10.28 -6.56
CA ASN A 18 -1.38 9.10 -6.64
C ASN A 18 -1.49 8.59 -8.08
N ASP A 19 -0.37 8.45 -8.80
CA ASP A 19 -0.30 7.95 -10.18
C ASP A 19 -0.68 6.45 -10.31
N TYR A 20 -1.47 5.93 -9.38
CA TYR A 20 -1.88 4.53 -9.26
C TYR A 20 -3.28 4.35 -9.87
N ALA A 21 -3.47 3.24 -10.58
CA ALA A 21 -4.76 2.90 -11.16
C ALA A 21 -5.76 2.37 -10.11
N CYS A 22 -5.25 1.91 -8.98
CA CYS A 22 -6.04 1.41 -7.86
C CYS A 22 -5.94 2.33 -6.64
N ASP A 23 -7.09 2.65 -6.05
CA ASP A 23 -7.18 3.33 -4.76
C ASP A 23 -7.03 2.33 -3.62
N ALA A 24 -6.23 2.70 -2.63
CA ALA A 24 -5.82 1.83 -1.53
C ALA A 24 -5.45 2.67 -0.30
N GLY A 25 -6.21 2.50 0.78
CA GLY A 25 -5.98 3.12 2.08
C GLY A 25 -5.66 2.11 3.18
N ALA A 26 -5.20 2.60 4.33
CA ALA A 26 -4.80 1.73 5.45
C ALA A 26 -5.94 0.85 6.01
N ARG A 27 -7.19 1.28 5.83
CA ARG A 27 -8.39 0.53 6.26
C ARG A 27 -8.72 -0.65 5.36
N ASP A 28 -8.15 -0.66 4.16
CA ASP A 28 -8.39 -1.69 3.15
C ASP A 28 -7.46 -2.90 3.35
N PHE A 29 -6.56 -2.83 4.34
CA PHE A 29 -5.61 -3.88 4.65
C PHE A 29 -5.76 -4.39 6.07
N THR A 30 -5.44 -5.67 6.25
CA THR A 30 -5.24 -6.32 7.53
C THR A 30 -3.93 -7.07 7.52
N ALA A 31 -3.22 -7.03 8.65
CA ALA A 31 -2.01 -7.81 8.87
C ALA A 31 -2.20 -8.67 10.11
N THR A 32 -2.09 -9.99 9.96
CA THR A 32 -2.31 -10.96 11.04
C THR A 32 -1.11 -11.87 11.17
N ALA A 33 -0.45 -11.84 12.33
CA ALA A 33 0.69 -12.69 12.61
C ALA A 33 0.27 -14.02 13.20
N TYR A 34 0.93 -15.08 12.75
CA TYR A 34 0.77 -16.45 13.22
C TYR A 34 2.15 -17.12 13.36
N ARG A 35 2.20 -18.26 14.04
CA ARG A 35 3.38 -19.14 14.04
C ARG A 35 3.06 -20.41 13.29
N ASN A 36 3.94 -20.81 12.39
CA ASN A 36 3.78 -22.09 11.70
C ASN A 36 4.23 -23.28 12.58
N SER A 37 4.13 -24.50 12.06
CA SER A 37 4.51 -25.73 12.78
C SER A 37 6.01 -25.83 13.12
N LYS A 38 6.86 -25.01 12.52
CA LYS A 38 8.30 -24.91 12.80
C LYS A 38 8.63 -23.83 13.85
N GLY A 39 7.62 -23.10 14.34
CA GLY A 39 7.78 -22.01 15.28
C GLY A 39 8.18 -20.67 14.65
N GLU A 40 8.35 -20.62 13.32
CA GLU A 40 8.64 -19.40 12.58
C GLU A 40 7.44 -18.45 12.67
N ARG A 41 7.71 -17.16 12.86
CA ARG A 41 6.66 -16.13 12.89
C ARG A 41 6.43 -15.60 11.48
N TRP A 42 5.20 -15.68 11.05
CA TRP A 42 4.75 -15.20 9.75
C TRP A 42 3.68 -14.14 9.95
N VAL A 43 3.47 -13.31 8.94
CA VAL A 43 2.33 -12.40 8.84
C VAL A 43 1.64 -12.59 7.51
N THR A 44 0.33 -12.80 7.56
CA THR A 44 -0.53 -12.70 6.38
C THR A 44 -0.96 -11.25 6.26
N VAL A 45 -0.66 -10.64 5.11
CA VAL A 45 -1.13 -9.31 4.74
C VAL A 45 -2.17 -9.45 3.66
N GLU A 46 -3.40 -9.05 3.95
CA GLU A 46 -4.54 -9.13 3.04
C GLU A 46 -5.14 -7.75 2.84
N GLY A 47 -5.67 -7.48 1.66
CA GLY A 47 -6.46 -6.28 1.41
C GLY A 47 -7.33 -6.36 0.17
N THR A 48 -8.15 -5.34 -0.05
CA THR A 48 -8.98 -5.20 -1.26
C THR A 48 -8.95 -3.75 -1.71
N CYS A 49 -8.39 -3.48 -2.88
CA CYS A 49 -8.25 -2.13 -3.43
C CYS A 49 -9.29 -1.89 -4.53
N ALA A 50 -9.61 -0.63 -4.82
CA ALA A 50 -10.55 -0.27 -5.88
C ALA A 50 -9.79 0.17 -7.14
N CYS A 51 -9.70 -0.70 -8.15
CA CYS A 51 -9.04 -0.41 -9.43
C CYS A 51 -10.01 0.18 -10.44
N ASN A 52 -9.60 1.20 -11.20
CA ASN A 52 -10.46 1.90 -12.16
C ASN A 52 -10.83 1.09 -13.43
N THR A 53 -10.30 -0.12 -13.54
CA THR A 53 -10.46 -1.00 -14.69
C THR A 53 -10.51 -2.45 -14.21
N GLU A 54 -11.30 -3.27 -14.90
CA GLU A 54 -11.33 -4.71 -14.66
C GLU A 54 -10.03 -5.39 -15.11
N GLY A 55 -9.61 -6.45 -14.41
CA GLY A 55 -8.48 -7.29 -14.80
C GLY A 55 -7.11 -6.85 -14.25
N PHE A 56 -7.06 -5.80 -13.44
CA PHE A 56 -5.85 -5.51 -12.65
C PHE A 56 -5.55 -6.66 -11.69
N GLU A 57 -4.28 -7.01 -11.59
CA GLU A 57 -3.76 -7.89 -10.54
C GLU A 57 -2.89 -7.07 -9.58
N LEU A 58 -2.93 -7.44 -8.29
CA LEU A 58 -2.18 -6.77 -7.24
C LEU A 58 -1.27 -7.76 -6.54
N THR A 59 -0.02 -7.36 -6.32
CA THR A 59 0.95 -8.13 -5.52
C THR A 59 1.55 -7.26 -4.42
N LEU A 60 1.93 -7.89 -3.31
CA LEU A 60 2.73 -7.26 -2.27
C LEU A 60 4.16 -7.77 -2.38
N GLU A 61 5.11 -6.85 -2.52
CA GLU A 61 6.53 -7.19 -2.68
C GLU A 61 7.36 -6.52 -1.59
N LEU A 62 8.44 -7.18 -1.16
CA LEU A 62 9.40 -6.56 -0.23
C LEU A 62 9.97 -5.29 -0.85
N ALA A 63 9.79 -4.16 -0.17
CA ALA A 63 10.40 -2.91 -0.59
C ALA A 63 11.90 -2.91 -0.24
N SER A 64 12.66 -2.06 -0.92
CA SER A 64 14.07 -1.87 -0.57
C SER A 64 14.23 -1.53 0.91
N PRO A 65 15.17 -2.16 1.62
CA PRO A 65 15.35 -1.96 3.04
C PRO A 65 15.75 -0.50 3.32
N PRO A 66 15.33 0.05 4.47
CA PRO A 66 15.74 1.38 4.90
C PRO A 66 17.24 1.42 5.21
N ILE A 67 17.85 2.61 5.09
CA ILE A 67 19.27 2.82 5.42
C ILE A 67 19.56 2.47 6.87
N VAL A 68 18.64 2.85 7.77
CA VAL A 68 18.66 2.47 9.18
C VAL A 68 17.71 1.30 9.36
N PRO A 69 18.17 0.15 9.89
CA PRO A 69 17.30 -0.97 10.19
C PRO A 69 16.18 -0.56 11.16
N VAL A 70 14.96 -0.98 10.85
CA VAL A 70 13.77 -0.83 11.69
C VAL A 70 13.10 -2.20 11.84
N PRO A 71 13.58 -3.06 12.76
CA PRO A 71 13.10 -4.44 12.89
C PRO A 71 11.62 -4.53 13.27
N GLU A 72 11.02 -3.45 13.77
CA GLU A 72 9.60 -3.37 14.12
C GLU A 72 8.69 -3.22 12.88
N GLU A 73 9.26 -3.02 11.68
CA GLU A 73 8.53 -2.71 10.45
C GLU A 73 8.84 -3.72 9.33
N LEU A 74 7.79 -4.30 8.76
CA LEU A 74 7.86 -4.98 7.47
C LEU A 74 7.57 -3.95 6.36
N HIS A 75 8.53 -3.69 5.48
CA HIS A 75 8.37 -2.71 4.39
C HIS A 75 7.98 -3.41 3.08
N LEU A 76 6.84 -3.03 2.54
CA LEU A 76 6.27 -3.59 1.31
C LEU A 76 6.01 -2.50 0.27
N ASN A 77 5.86 -2.90 -0.99
CA ASN A 77 5.23 -2.15 -2.05
C ASN A 77 3.96 -2.88 -2.53
N LEU A 78 2.91 -2.13 -2.82
CA LEU A 78 1.75 -2.63 -3.56
C LEU A 78 1.99 -2.41 -5.05
N VAL A 79 2.21 -3.49 -5.78
CA VAL A 79 2.49 -3.47 -7.22
C VAL A 79 1.20 -3.74 -7.99
N GLU A 80 0.97 -2.94 -9.02
CA GLU A 80 -0.18 -3.08 -9.92
C GLU A 80 0.30 -3.68 -11.24
N HIS A 81 -0.33 -4.78 -11.65
CA HIS A 81 -0.15 -5.37 -12.96
C HIS A 81 -1.37 -5.03 -13.81
N ALA A 82 -1.15 -4.21 -14.83
CA ALA A 82 -2.22 -3.80 -15.72
C ALA A 82 -2.67 -4.99 -16.60
N PRO A 83 -3.97 -5.13 -16.88
CA PRO A 83 -4.48 -6.12 -17.81
C PRO A 83 -4.00 -5.85 -19.24
N ASP A 84 -3.85 -6.91 -20.03
CA ASP A 84 -3.52 -6.79 -21.44
C ASP A 84 -4.73 -6.35 -22.28
N GLY A 85 -4.49 -5.47 -23.25
CA GLY A 85 -5.47 -5.07 -24.26
C GLY A 85 -6.45 -3.99 -23.82
N SER A 86 -7.56 -3.87 -24.57
CA SER A 86 -8.61 -2.87 -24.29
C SER A 86 -9.65 -3.47 -23.36
N VAL A 87 -9.70 -2.97 -22.14
CA VAL A 87 -10.62 -3.41 -21.08
C VAL A 87 -11.60 -2.31 -20.68
N PRO A 88 -12.81 -2.64 -20.20
CA PRO A 88 -13.78 -1.66 -19.73
C PRO A 88 -13.27 -0.89 -18.51
N GLN A 89 -13.48 0.43 -18.50
CA GLN A 89 -13.22 1.27 -17.31
C GLN A 89 -14.40 1.15 -16.35
N VAL A 90 -14.28 0.19 -15.43
CA VAL A 90 -15.25 -0.06 -14.35
C VAL A 90 -14.46 -0.17 -13.05
N ILE A 91 -14.96 0.45 -11.99
CA ILE A 91 -14.35 0.32 -10.66
C ILE A 91 -14.54 -1.11 -10.16
N THR A 92 -13.44 -1.82 -10.01
CA THR A 92 -13.41 -3.23 -9.61
C THR A 92 -12.69 -3.40 -8.27
N ALA A 93 -13.29 -4.17 -7.37
CA ALA A 93 -12.64 -4.59 -6.13
C ALA A 93 -11.61 -5.67 -6.45
N THR A 94 -10.34 -5.38 -6.20
CA THR A 94 -9.21 -6.25 -6.53
C THR A 94 -8.53 -6.71 -5.23
N PRO A 95 -8.59 -8.01 -4.90
CA PRO A 95 -7.99 -8.54 -3.69
C PRO A 95 -6.47 -8.68 -3.85
N VAL A 96 -5.76 -8.63 -2.72
CA VAL A 96 -4.35 -8.97 -2.61
C VAL A 96 -4.12 -9.72 -1.29
N LYS A 97 -3.29 -10.76 -1.32
CA LYS A 97 -2.95 -11.56 -0.13
C LYS A 97 -1.58 -12.16 -0.30
N GLU A 98 -0.69 -11.90 0.64
CA GLU A 98 0.65 -12.49 0.66
C GLU A 98 1.10 -12.79 2.10
N ASP A 99 1.92 -13.82 2.25
CA ASP A 99 2.50 -14.24 3.52
C ASP A 99 3.99 -13.88 3.56
N PHE A 100 4.43 -13.26 4.66
CA PHE A 100 5.82 -12.88 4.86
C PHE A 100 6.39 -13.44 6.15
N LEU A 101 7.61 -13.99 6.08
CA LEU A 101 8.39 -14.33 7.26
C LEU A 101 8.83 -13.03 7.96
N ILE A 102 8.62 -12.94 9.26
CA ILE A 102 8.95 -11.75 10.06
C ILE A 102 9.73 -12.10 11.32
N GLY A 103 10.50 -11.13 11.82
CA GLY A 103 11.11 -11.21 13.15
C GLY A 103 10.06 -11.14 14.27
N ASP A 104 10.47 -11.52 15.48
CA ASP A 104 9.60 -11.43 16.66
C ASP A 104 9.35 -9.97 17.10
N GLU A 105 10.18 -9.05 16.62
CA GLU A 105 10.11 -7.61 16.87
C GLU A 105 9.09 -6.90 15.97
N ALA A 106 8.67 -7.51 14.85
CA ALA A 106 7.78 -6.86 13.90
C ALA A 106 6.39 -6.56 14.50
N GLU A 107 5.95 -5.30 14.38
CA GLU A 107 4.70 -4.78 14.96
C GLU A 107 3.77 -4.16 13.91
N ARG A 108 4.30 -3.74 12.75
CA ARG A 108 3.53 -3.08 11.70
C ARG A 108 4.04 -3.40 10.30
N VAL A 109 3.14 -3.34 9.33
CA VAL A 109 3.43 -3.39 7.90
C VAL A 109 3.36 -1.97 7.35
N VAL A 110 4.37 -1.56 6.59
CA VAL A 110 4.45 -0.26 5.93
C VAL A 110 4.45 -0.48 4.43
N ILE A 111 3.35 -0.16 3.76
CA ILE A 111 3.25 -0.18 2.29
C ILE A 111 3.75 1.18 1.81
N ARG A 112 5.04 1.23 1.47
CA ARG A 112 5.82 2.48 1.31
C ARG A 112 5.28 3.33 0.18
N ASN A 113 5.08 2.73 -0.99
CA ASN A 113 4.60 3.44 -2.17
C ASN A 113 3.16 3.94 -2.05
N ARG A 114 2.42 3.50 -1.03
CA ARG A 114 1.06 3.97 -0.72
C ARG A 114 0.98 4.86 0.52
N HIS A 115 2.10 5.07 1.23
CA HIS A 115 2.12 5.75 2.53
C HIS A 115 1.12 5.16 3.53
N VAL A 116 0.91 3.83 3.47
CA VAL A 116 -0.02 3.10 4.33
C VAL A 116 0.76 2.39 5.43
N THR A 117 0.24 2.45 6.66
CA THR A 117 0.75 1.68 7.80
C THR A 117 -0.36 0.87 8.42
N VAL A 118 -0.13 -0.43 8.59
CA VAL A 118 -1.10 -1.40 9.09
C VAL A 118 -0.52 -2.07 10.33
N PRO A 119 -1.15 -1.98 11.51
CA PRO A 119 -0.68 -2.69 12.69
C PRO A 119 -0.85 -4.20 12.52
N ILE A 120 0.15 -4.98 12.96
CA ILE A 120 0.09 -6.44 12.96
C ILE A 120 -0.73 -6.89 14.17
N LYS A 121 -1.84 -7.58 13.92
CA LYS A 121 -2.65 -8.23 14.95
C LYS A 121 -2.08 -9.62 15.25
N LYS A 122 -2.24 -10.08 16.48
CA LYS A 122 -2.00 -11.48 16.84
C LYS A 122 -3.26 -12.28 16.54
N GLU A 123 -3.09 -13.50 16.04
CA GLU A 123 -4.16 -14.50 16.00
C GLU A 123 -4.62 -14.89 17.42
#